data_AF-A0A085LQG5-F1
#
_entry.id   AF-A0A085LQG5-F1
#
_cell.length_a   1.000
_cell.length_b   1.000
_cell.length_c   1.000
_cell.angle_alpha   90.00
_cell.angle_beta   90.00
_cell.angle_gamma   90.00
#
_symmetry.space_group_name_H-M   'P 1'
#
loop_
_entity.id
_entity.type
_entity.pdbx_description
1 polymer ?
#
loop_
_entity_poly.entity_id
_entity_poly.type
_entity_poly.pdbx_seq_one_letter_code
_entity_poly.pdbx_strand_id
1 'polypeptide(L)'
;MTLSGESSDHPPRWGCHKAECRTDLPMLSGTIFEGSNMDTRKVIIFIYLWSNNYEKSNVKSLLQRIGTRREVCAVACRRRLLGVAAESSLSHPCVIGGPGHVVELDEALFSKRQGAPVPVRVHMAPQGTSQ
;
A
#
# COMPACT_ATOMS: atom_id res chain seq x y z
N MET A 1 -17.04 -6.67 18.96
CA MET A 1 -15.81 -7.47 18.77
C MET A 1 -14.74 -6.89 19.67
N THR A 2 -13.78 -7.71 20.10
CA THR A 2 -12.66 -7.34 20.96
C THR A 2 -11.37 -7.77 20.28
N LEU A 3 -10.35 -6.92 20.31
CA LEU A 3 -9.03 -7.25 19.78
C LEU A 3 -8.16 -7.81 20.90
N SER A 4 -7.62 -9.01 20.70
CA SER A 4 -6.64 -9.59 21.62
C SER A 4 -5.34 -8.79 21.59
N GLY A 5 -4.68 -8.63 22.75
CA GLY A 5 -3.35 -8.02 22.82
C GLY A 5 -2.32 -8.83 22.03
N GLU A 6 -1.30 -8.14 21.49
CA GLU A 6 -0.16 -8.78 20.83
C GLU A 6 0.73 -9.46 21.88
N SER A 7 0.90 -10.79 21.78
CA SER A 7 1.85 -11.56 22.59
C SER A 7 2.98 -12.09 21.70
N SER A 8 4.13 -12.46 22.28
CA SER A 8 5.29 -12.95 21.53
C SER A 8 4.99 -14.18 20.66
N ASP A 9 3.97 -14.96 21.03
CA ASP A 9 3.66 -16.24 20.39
C ASP A 9 2.48 -16.18 19.43
N HIS A 10 1.59 -15.18 19.54
CA HIS A 10 0.36 -15.12 18.76
C HIS A 10 0.06 -13.71 18.22
N PRO A 11 -0.17 -13.56 16.90
CA PRO A 11 -0.61 -12.30 16.33
C PRO A 11 -2.00 -11.94 16.86
N PRO A 12 -2.32 -10.64 16.98
CA PRO A 12 -3.61 -10.19 17.51
C PRO A 12 -4.77 -10.71 16.65
N ARG A 13 -5.90 -11.02 17.30
CA ARG A 13 -7.09 -11.59 16.67
C ARG A 13 -8.37 -10.88 17.13
N TRP A 14 -9.34 -10.79 16.23
CA TRP A 14 -10.68 -10.30 16.48
C TRP A 14 -11.55 -11.40 17.07
N GLY A 15 -11.90 -11.25 18.34
CA GLY A 15 -12.85 -12.09 19.04
C GLY A 15 -14.25 -11.48 19.08
N CYS A 16 -15.28 -12.32 18.96
CA CYS A 16 -16.64 -11.93 19.28
C CYS A 16 -16.92 -12.19 20.76
N HIS A 17 -17.37 -11.17 21.50
CA HIS A 17 -17.63 -11.29 22.95
C HIS A 17 -18.82 -12.23 23.27
N LYS A 18 -19.74 -12.44 22.34
CA LYS A 18 -20.87 -13.35 22.55
C LYS A 18 -20.37 -14.80 22.58
N ALA A 19 -20.65 -15.52 23.67
CA ALA A 19 -20.20 -16.90 23.88
C ALA A 19 -20.61 -17.87 22.74
N GLU A 20 -21.76 -17.60 22.12
CA GLU A 20 -22.32 -18.40 21.00
C GLU A 20 -21.61 -18.13 19.66
N CYS A 21 -21.03 -16.95 19.50
CA CYS A 21 -20.54 -16.43 18.23
C CYS A 21 -19.22 -17.08 17.81
N ARG A 22 -18.42 -17.57 18.78
CA ARG A 22 -17.12 -18.30 18.64
C ARG A 22 -16.18 -17.80 17.53
N THR A 23 -16.37 -16.56 17.11
CA THR A 23 -15.68 -15.98 15.96
C THR A 23 -14.33 -15.51 16.45
N ASP A 24 -13.29 -16.04 15.83
CA ASP A 24 -11.91 -15.71 16.12
C ASP A 24 -11.14 -15.56 14.80
N LEU A 25 -11.04 -14.30 14.35
CA LEU A 25 -10.46 -13.95 13.05
C LEU A 25 -9.08 -13.31 13.25
N PRO A 26 -8.09 -13.60 12.40
CA PRO A 26 -6.83 -12.84 12.40
C PRO A 26 -7.10 -11.33 12.25
N MET A 27 -6.27 -10.48 12.87
CA MET A 27 -6.49 -9.03 12.79
C MET A 27 -6.56 -8.51 11.35
N LEU A 28 -5.75 -9.08 10.45
CA LEU A 28 -5.67 -8.70 9.03
C LEU A 28 -6.73 -9.36 8.15
N SER A 29 -7.66 -10.13 8.70
CA SER A 29 -8.70 -10.79 7.92
C SER A 29 -9.63 -9.78 7.24
N GLY A 30 -9.97 -10.02 5.96
CA GLY A 30 -10.72 -9.08 5.13
C GLY A 30 -9.94 -7.84 4.66
N THR A 31 -8.65 -7.73 5.01
CA THR A 31 -7.79 -6.64 4.53
C THR A 31 -6.96 -7.08 3.33
N ILE A 32 -6.37 -6.12 2.63
CA ILE A 32 -5.44 -6.36 1.51
C ILE A 32 -4.16 -7.11 1.95
N PHE A 33 -3.92 -7.19 3.27
CA PHE A 33 -2.80 -7.92 3.89
C PHE A 33 -3.21 -9.28 4.48
N GLU A 34 -4.44 -9.73 4.21
CA GLU A 34 -4.90 -11.05 4.63
C GLU A 34 -3.97 -12.17 4.12
N GLY A 35 -3.71 -13.15 4.98
CA GLY A 35 -2.79 -14.27 4.73
C GLY A 35 -1.31 -13.89 4.67
N SER A 36 -0.94 -12.64 4.96
CA SER A 36 0.47 -12.25 5.05
C SER A 36 1.08 -12.70 6.38
N ASN A 37 2.37 -13.07 6.35
CA ASN A 37 3.15 -13.38 7.55
C ASN A 37 3.69 -12.11 8.25
N MET A 38 3.12 -10.94 7.95
CA MET A 38 3.53 -9.70 8.59
C MET A 38 2.83 -9.56 9.94
N ASP A 39 3.55 -9.02 10.93
CA ASP A 39 2.87 -8.57 12.14
C ASP A 39 2.05 -7.31 11.83
N THR A 40 1.08 -7.05 12.70
CA THR A 40 0.23 -5.87 12.68
C THR A 40 1.03 -4.59 12.67
N ARG A 41 2.01 -4.48 13.55
CA ARG A 41 2.83 -3.28 13.72
C ARG A 41 3.58 -2.92 12.44
N LYS A 42 4.14 -3.90 11.73
CA LYS A 42 4.84 -3.74 10.45
C LYS A 42 3.87 -3.32 9.37
N VAL A 43 2.65 -3.87 9.33
CA VAL A 43 1.62 -3.43 8.37
C VAL A 43 1.34 -1.94 8.56
N ILE A 44 1.10 -1.49 9.79
CA ILE A 44 0.80 -0.09 10.10
C ILE A 44 1.98 0.81 9.72
N ILE A 45 3.20 0.46 10.14
CA ILE A 45 4.40 1.23 9.81
C ILE A 45 4.61 1.28 8.30
N PHE A 46 4.41 0.18 7.59
CA PHE A 46 4.57 0.12 6.14
C PHE A 46 3.56 1.01 5.41
N ILE A 47 2.29 0.98 5.80
CA ILE A 47 1.25 1.87 5.25
C ILE A 47 1.63 3.33 5.50
N TYR A 48 2.06 3.67 6.72
CA TYR A 48 2.50 5.02 7.05
C TYR A 48 3.65 5.50 6.15
N LEU A 49 4.69 4.67 5.99
CA LEU A 49 5.85 5.02 5.17
C LEU A 49 5.49 5.16 3.69
N TRP A 50 4.63 4.26 3.18
CA TRP A 50 4.17 4.33 1.80
C TRP A 50 3.33 5.58 1.54
N SER A 51 2.42 5.91 2.46
CA SER A 51 1.55 7.09 2.34
C SER A 51 2.32 8.40 2.37
N ASN A 52 3.46 8.43 3.08
CA ASN A 52 4.36 9.59 3.15
C ASN A 52 5.47 9.58 2.08
N ASN A 53 5.38 8.69 1.09
CA ASN A 53 6.33 8.58 -0.03
C ASN A 53 7.80 8.45 0.40
N TYR A 54 8.07 7.72 1.49
CA TYR A 54 9.44 7.44 1.89
C TYR A 54 10.14 6.56 0.85
N GLU A 55 11.41 6.87 0.55
CA GLU A 55 12.21 6.04 -0.35
C GLU A 55 12.32 4.59 0.13
N LYS A 56 12.47 3.67 -0.83
CA LYS A 56 12.65 2.22 -0.58
C LYS A 56 13.84 1.94 0.34
N SER A 57 14.91 2.74 0.24
CA SER A 57 16.10 2.71 1.10
C SER A 57 15.74 2.95 2.57
N ASN A 58 14.88 3.93 2.84
CA ASN A 58 14.41 4.31 4.17
C ASN A 58 13.44 3.27 4.76
N VAL A 59 12.58 2.68 3.93
CA VAL A 59 11.67 1.61 4.36
C VAL A 59 12.46 0.36 4.75
N LYS A 60 13.47 -0.03 3.95
CA LYS A 60 14.32 -1.19 4.23
C LYS A 60 15.08 -1.03 5.54
N SER A 61 15.76 0.11 5.72
CA SER A 61 16.56 0.37 6.92
C SER A 61 15.69 0.44 8.18
N LEU A 62 14.50 1.04 8.08
CA LEU A 62 13.55 1.09 9.18
C LEU A 62 13.03 -0.31 9.52
N LEU A 63 12.54 -1.08 8.54
CA LEU A 63 12.07 -2.46 8.74
C LEU A 63 13.15 -3.37 9.36
N GLN A 64 14.40 -3.23 8.93
CA GLN A 64 15.54 -3.95 9.50
C GLN A 64 15.80 -3.56 10.97
N ARG A 65 15.67 -2.27 11.31
CA ARG A 65 15.75 -1.78 12.71
C ARG A 65 14.61 -2.30 13.60
N ILE A 66 13.44 -2.60 13.05
CA ILE A 66 12.30 -3.21 13.78
C ILE A 66 12.39 -4.76 13.84
N GLY A 67 13.52 -5.34 13.46
CA GLY A 67 13.78 -6.77 13.62
C GLY A 67 13.21 -7.67 12.52
N THR A 68 12.83 -7.13 11.35
CA THR A 68 12.44 -7.99 10.22
C THR A 68 13.66 -8.48 9.45
N ARG A 69 13.90 -9.80 9.47
CA ARG A 69 14.98 -10.45 8.71
C ARG A 69 14.67 -10.69 7.22
N ARG A 70 13.48 -10.38 6.71
CA ARG A 70 13.05 -10.82 5.36
C ARG A 70 12.65 -9.64 4.45
N GLU A 71 13.56 -9.29 3.54
CA GLU A 71 13.36 -8.33 2.43
C GLU A 71 12.14 -8.68 1.55
N VAL A 72 11.78 -9.96 1.49
CA VAL A 72 10.64 -10.51 0.73
C VAL A 72 9.29 -9.88 1.15
N CYS A 73 9.14 -9.45 2.41
CA CYS A 73 7.88 -8.88 2.90
C CYS A 73 7.59 -7.49 2.33
N ALA A 74 8.60 -6.62 2.17
CA ALA A 74 8.41 -5.24 1.72
C ALA A 74 7.93 -5.16 0.26
N VAL A 75 8.50 -6.01 -0.61
CA VAL A 75 8.11 -6.07 -2.02
C VAL A 75 6.68 -6.58 -2.18
N ALA A 76 6.31 -7.63 -1.45
CA ALA A 76 4.96 -8.18 -1.47
C ALA A 76 3.91 -7.16 -0.98
N CYS A 77 4.22 -6.42 0.09
CA CYS A 77 3.34 -5.38 0.61
C CYS A 77 3.18 -4.21 -0.35
N ARG A 78 4.28 -3.77 -0.98
CA ARG A 78 4.22 -2.73 -2.01
C ARG A 78 3.32 -3.16 -3.17
N ARG A 79 3.42 -4.41 -3.60
CA ARG A 79 2.58 -4.95 -4.69
C ARG A 79 1.10 -4.95 -4.31
N ARG A 80 0.76 -5.33 -3.08
CA ARG A 80 -0.62 -5.29 -2.57
C ARG A 80 -1.17 -3.87 -2.54
N LEU A 81 -0.41 -2.91 -1.99
CA LEU A 81 -0.82 -1.48 -1.99
C LEU A 81 -0.98 -0.92 -3.40
N LEU A 82 -0.06 -1.27 -4.32
CA LEU A 82 -0.18 -0.85 -5.72
C LEU A 82 -1.40 -1.46 -6.41
N GLY A 83 -1.76 -2.71 -6.11
CA GLY A 83 -2.97 -3.34 -6.62
C GLY A 83 -4.22 -2.56 -6.22
N VAL A 84 -4.33 -2.20 -4.94
CA VAL A 84 -5.45 -1.40 -4.42
C VAL A 84 -5.49 -0.01 -5.05
N ALA A 85 -4.33 0.67 -5.17
CA ALA A 85 -4.27 1.97 -5.83
C ALA A 85 -4.69 1.88 -7.30
N ALA A 86 -4.28 0.82 -8.01
CA ALA A 86 -4.69 0.57 -9.39
C ALA A 86 -6.21 0.32 -9.50
N GLU A 87 -6.77 -0.54 -8.65
CA GLU A 87 -8.22 -0.81 -8.61
C GLU A 87 -9.03 0.46 -8.30
N SER A 88 -8.55 1.28 -7.36
CA SER A 88 -9.15 2.59 -7.06
C SER A 88 -9.09 3.53 -8.26
N SER A 89 -8.00 3.52 -9.02
CA SER A 89 -7.82 4.37 -10.21
C SER A 89 -8.70 3.91 -11.38
N LEU A 90 -8.93 2.60 -11.50
CA LEU A 90 -9.80 2.03 -12.52
C LEU A 90 -11.29 2.26 -12.21
N SER A 91 -11.66 2.22 -10.93
CA SER A 91 -13.04 2.49 -10.48
C SER A 91 -13.39 3.98 -10.48
N HIS A 92 -12.39 4.85 -10.39
CA HIS A 92 -12.56 6.30 -10.46
C HIS A 92 -11.63 6.87 -11.54
N PRO A 93 -11.93 6.63 -12.83
CA PRO A 93 -11.10 7.12 -13.91
C PRO A 93 -11.01 8.65 -13.82
N CYS A 94 -9.80 9.17 -13.68
CA CYS A 94 -9.57 10.59 -13.87
C CYS A 94 -9.21 10.84 -15.34
N VAL A 95 -9.73 11.93 -15.90
CA VAL A 95 -9.35 12.35 -17.25
C VAL A 95 -7.96 12.97 -17.17
N ILE A 96 -6.97 12.30 -17.76
CA ILE A 96 -5.61 12.82 -17.90
C ILE A 96 -5.53 13.50 -19.28
N GLY A 97 -5.88 14.78 -19.35
CA GLY A 97 -5.84 15.59 -20.58
C GLY A 97 -7.19 16.12 -21.06
N GLY A 98 -7.23 16.56 -22.33
CA GLY A 98 -8.41 17.15 -22.97
C GLY A 98 -8.02 18.02 -24.17
N PRO A 99 -8.98 18.53 -24.95
CA PRO A 99 -8.68 19.47 -26.03
C PRO A 99 -7.81 20.63 -25.51
N GLY A 100 -6.74 20.95 -26.24
CA GLY A 100 -5.77 22.00 -25.85
C GLY A 100 -4.79 21.62 -24.73
N HIS A 101 -4.82 20.39 -24.20
CA HIS A 101 -3.86 19.91 -23.21
C HIS A 101 -2.85 18.95 -23.84
N VAL A 102 -1.57 19.25 -23.70
CA VAL A 102 -0.47 18.32 -24.03
C VAL A 102 -0.10 17.57 -22.76
N VAL A 103 -0.22 16.24 -22.79
CA VAL A 103 0.21 15.37 -21.69
C VAL A 103 1.59 14.84 -22.05
N GLU A 104 2.62 15.31 -21.35
CA GLU A 104 3.96 14.76 -21.48
C GLU A 104 4.12 13.51 -20.62
N LEU A 105 4.56 12.42 -21.25
CA LEU A 105 4.90 11.17 -20.59
C LEU A 105 6.42 11.14 -20.42
N ASP A 106 6.88 11.08 -19.17
CA ASP A 106 8.29 10.84 -18.89
C ASP A 106 8.63 9.36 -19.14
N GLU A 107 9.12 9.08 -20.34
CA GLU A 107 9.52 7.73 -20.78
C GLU A 107 10.60 7.10 -19.87
N ALA A 108 11.37 7.89 -19.12
CA ALA A 108 12.34 7.37 -18.15
C ALA A 108 11.66 6.58 -17.01
N LEU A 109 10.38 6.85 -16.74
CA LEU A 109 9.58 6.13 -15.74
C LEU A 109 9.04 4.79 -16.25
N PHE A 110 8.99 4.59 -17.57
CA PHE A 110 8.46 3.39 -18.23
C PHE A 110 9.57 2.47 -18.77
N SER A 111 10.77 3.01 -18.99
CA SER A 111 11.93 2.28 -19.48
C SER A 111 12.61 1.48 -18.36
N LYS A 112 12.05 0.29 -18.12
CA LYS A 112 12.56 -0.90 -17.38
C LYS A 112 11.67 -1.31 -16.22
N ARG A 113 10.70 -2.17 -16.53
CA ARG A 113 10.34 -3.39 -15.78
C ARG A 113 9.23 -4.13 -16.53
N GLN A 114 9.52 -5.31 -17.06
CA GLN A 114 8.45 -6.27 -17.39
C GLN A 114 7.70 -6.60 -16.09
N GLY A 115 6.43 -6.18 -15.99
CA GLY A 115 5.47 -6.76 -15.04
C GLY A 115 5.13 -6.01 -13.74
N ALA A 116 5.35 -4.69 -13.61
CA ALA A 116 4.87 -3.95 -12.43
C ALA A 116 4.12 -2.66 -12.80
N PRO A 117 2.94 -2.37 -12.18
CA PRO A 117 2.26 -1.09 -12.36
C PRO A 117 3.10 0.06 -11.77
N VAL A 118 3.27 1.13 -12.56
CA VAL A 118 4.07 2.31 -12.22
C VAL A 118 3.11 3.47 -11.92
N PRO A 119 3.23 4.15 -10.76
CA PRO A 119 2.43 5.34 -10.47
C PRO A 119 2.86 6.50 -11.37
N VAL A 120 1.90 7.11 -12.06
CA VAL A 120 2.11 8.29 -12.92
C VAL A 120 1.97 9.55 -12.06
N ARG A 121 3.00 10.39 -12.03
CA ARG A 121 2.92 11.74 -11.44
C ARG A 121 2.56 12.72 -12.55
N VAL A 122 1.38 13.32 -12.48
CA VAL A 122 0.93 14.33 -13.44
C VAL A 122 1.31 15.71 -12.92
N HIS A 123 2.07 16.46 -13.71
CA HIS A 123 2.28 17.90 -13.49
C HIS A 123 1.22 18.67 -14.26
N MET A 124 0.35 19.40 -13.55
CA MET A 124 -0.56 20.37 -14.18
C MET A 124 0.21 21.67 -14.43
N ALA A 125 0.40 22.04 -15.70
CA ALA A 125 0.86 23.37 -16.04
C ALA A 125 -0.27 24.39 -15.77
N PRO A 126 0.02 25.58 -15.20
CA PRO A 126 -0.98 26.62 -15.04
C PRO A 126 -1.46 27.07 -16.43
N GLN A 127 -2.78 27.07 -16.65
CA GLN A 127 -3.38 27.48 -17.91
C GLN A 127 -2.96 28.93 -18.22
N GLY A 128 -2.20 29.11 -19.30
CA GLY A 128 -1.94 30.43 -19.86
C GLY A 128 -3.26 31.04 -20.32
N THR A 129 -3.55 32.23 -19.81
CA THR A 129 -4.67 33.07 -20.26
C THR A 129 -4.56 33.29 -21.77
N SER A 130 -5.52 32.78 -22.55
CA SER A 130 -5.68 33.16 -23.94
C SER A 130 -6.35 34.53 -24.02
N GLN A 131 -5.80 35.33 -24.94
CA GLN A 131 -6.09 36.73 -25.27
C GLN A 131 -7.55 37.10 -25.46
#